data_AF-A0A1T3MTF3-F1
#
_entry.id   AF-A0A1T3MTF3-F1
#
_cell.length_a   1.000
_cell.length_b   1.000
_cell.length_c   1.000
_cell.angle_alpha   90.00
_cell.angle_beta   90.00
_cell.angle_gamma   90.00
#
_symmetry.space_group_name_H-M   'P 1'
#
loop_
_entity.id
_entity.type
_entity.pdbx_description
1 polymer ?
#
loop_
_entity_poly.entity_id
_entity_poly.type
_entity_poly.pdbx_seq_one_letter_code
_entity_poly.pdbx_strand_id
1 'polypeptide(L)'
;MVDSASTPAERRVKKKQERIKKRLERKNKQVSLIDRGKYLGQSLSLDDLFKIEDYLLNLKVDFQLGEGKGVFEVKGYFTKNSNPVVLEPHNAAMFITDGKNMKIILRENATIYEFLHELMHFRDCQNLGKTTYLKKALVDREKYVYDKMIEYSKYLNRKELKHAENYINIHYERIGKTDNLGNPVKETLPFKLDDIPKKRQEININQILNLK
;
A
#
# COMPACT_ATOMS: atom_id res chain seq x y z
N MET A 1 -31.26 10.67 -19.63
CA MET A 1 -30.99 9.67 -20.67
C MET A 1 -30.10 8.61 -20.06
N VAL A 2 -30.51 7.34 -20.10
CA VAL A 2 -29.75 6.23 -19.52
C VAL A 2 -28.73 5.79 -20.56
N ASP A 3 -27.43 5.92 -20.27
CA ASP A 3 -26.33 5.38 -21.10
C ASP A 3 -26.57 3.88 -21.33
N SER A 4 -27.14 3.53 -22.48
CA SER A 4 -27.49 2.17 -22.88
C SER A 4 -26.28 1.30 -23.22
N ALA A 5 -25.07 1.88 -23.23
CA ALA A 5 -23.84 1.21 -23.67
C ALA A 5 -23.03 0.53 -22.55
N SER A 6 -23.39 0.72 -21.27
CA SER A 6 -22.56 0.23 -20.16
C SER A 6 -23.00 -1.13 -19.63
N THR A 7 -22.04 -2.05 -19.45
CA THR A 7 -22.26 -3.38 -18.86
C THR A 7 -22.66 -3.29 -17.38
N PRO A 8 -23.33 -4.30 -16.80
CA PRO A 8 -23.67 -4.31 -15.37
C PRO A 8 -22.46 -4.14 -14.44
N ALA A 9 -21.27 -4.61 -14.87
CA ALA A 9 -20.02 -4.42 -14.14
C ALA A 9 -19.56 -2.96 -14.18
N GLU A 10 -19.54 -2.34 -15.36
CA GLU A 10 -19.20 -0.92 -15.53
C GLU A 10 -20.14 0.00 -14.74
N ARG A 11 -21.44 -0.29 -14.74
CA ARG A 11 -22.43 0.49 -13.96
C ARG A 11 -22.18 0.40 -12.45
N ARG A 12 -21.69 -0.75 -11.95
CA ARG A 12 -21.35 -0.94 -10.52
C ARG A 12 -20.08 -0.17 -10.16
N VAL A 13 -19.06 -0.19 -11.02
CA VAL A 13 -17.84 0.61 -10.85
C VAL A 13 -18.17 2.09 -10.84
N LYS A 14 -18.91 2.59 -11.86
CA LYS A 14 -19.32 4.01 -11.96
C LYS A 14 -20.09 4.47 -10.72
N LYS A 15 -21.04 3.68 -10.22
CA LYS A 15 -21.78 3.99 -8.97
C LYS A 15 -20.88 3.99 -7.73
N LYS A 16 -19.88 3.10 -7.65
CA LYS A 16 -18.92 3.08 -6.53
C LYS A 16 -18.01 4.31 -6.58
N GLN A 17 -17.51 4.66 -7.76
CA GLN A 17 -16.71 5.85 -8.00
C GLN A 17 -17.48 7.13 -7.64
N GLU A 18 -18.75 7.26 -8.06
CA GLU A 18 -19.61 8.39 -7.68
C GLU A 18 -19.81 8.50 -6.17
N ARG A 19 -19.93 7.37 -5.45
CA ARG A 19 -20.04 7.35 -3.99
C ARG A 19 -18.75 7.81 -3.32
N ILE A 20 -17.60 7.34 -3.79
CA ILE A 20 -16.29 7.75 -3.28
C ILE A 20 -16.08 9.24 -3.54
N LYS A 21 -16.35 9.71 -4.76
CA LYS A 21 -16.27 11.12 -5.14
C LYS A 21 -17.13 12.00 -4.22
N LYS A 22 -18.41 11.68 -4.05
CA LYS A 22 -19.31 12.40 -3.12
C LYS A 22 -18.81 12.37 -1.67
N ARG A 23 -18.22 11.26 -1.22
CA ARG A 23 -17.68 11.12 0.15
C ARG A 23 -16.47 12.03 0.36
N LEU A 24 -15.56 12.10 -0.62
CA LEU A 24 -14.37 12.93 -0.56
C LEU A 24 -14.68 14.41 -0.77
N GLU A 25 -15.56 14.77 -1.71
CA GLU A 25 -16.02 16.15 -1.94
C GLU A 25 -16.68 16.75 -0.70
N ARG A 26 -17.46 15.95 0.04
CA ARG A 26 -18.05 16.36 1.33
C ARG A 26 -17.01 16.65 2.41
N LYS A 27 -15.84 16.00 2.35
CA LYS A 27 -14.72 16.25 3.26
C LYS A 27 -13.82 17.41 2.80
N ASN A 28 -13.70 17.63 1.48
CA ASN A 28 -12.77 18.58 0.86
C ASN A 28 -13.36 19.98 0.62
N LYS A 29 -14.04 20.60 1.59
CA LYS A 29 -14.47 22.01 1.44
C LYS A 29 -13.31 23.03 1.52
N GLN A 30 -12.09 22.60 1.84
CA GLN A 30 -10.88 23.41 1.83
C GLN A 30 -9.65 22.47 1.87
N VAL A 31 -9.01 22.16 0.74
CA VAL A 31 -7.63 21.66 0.79
C VAL A 31 -6.85 22.22 -0.41
N SER A 32 -5.81 22.97 -0.08
CA SER A 32 -4.87 23.59 -0.99
C SER A 32 -3.92 22.56 -1.61
N LEU A 33 -3.21 22.99 -2.66
CA LEU A 33 -2.16 22.24 -3.35
C LEU A 33 -1.25 21.43 -2.38
N ILE A 34 -1.19 20.12 -2.63
CA ILE A 34 -0.36 19.10 -1.95
C ILE A 34 -0.76 18.85 -0.49
N ASP A 35 -1.83 18.08 -0.29
CA ASP A 35 -2.08 17.45 1.00
C ASP A 35 -1.00 16.41 1.26
N ARG A 36 -0.26 16.57 2.37
CA ARG A 36 0.87 15.69 2.72
C ARG A 36 0.41 14.67 3.73
N GLY A 37 0.51 13.41 3.35
CA GLY A 37 0.22 12.31 4.25
C GLY A 37 1.35 12.05 5.25
N LYS A 38 1.34 10.84 5.82
CA LYS A 38 2.37 10.39 6.76
C LYS A 38 3.77 10.53 6.14
N TYR A 39 4.78 10.78 6.97
CA TYR A 39 6.19 10.93 6.54
C TYR A 39 6.44 12.05 5.50
N LEU A 40 5.54 13.04 5.39
CA LEU A 40 5.57 14.08 4.36
C LEU A 40 5.44 13.54 2.92
N GLY A 41 4.91 12.33 2.77
CA GLY A 41 4.67 11.69 1.49
C GLY A 41 3.53 12.36 0.71
N GLN A 42 3.51 12.11 -0.60
CA GLN A 42 2.44 12.56 -1.48
C GLN A 42 1.19 11.71 -1.21
N SER A 43 0.12 12.34 -0.73
CA SER A 43 -1.19 11.70 -0.62
C SER A 43 -1.72 11.31 -1.99
N LEU A 44 -2.41 10.18 -2.07
CA LEU A 44 -3.08 9.75 -3.29
C LEU A 44 -4.26 10.68 -3.57
N SER A 45 -4.31 11.22 -4.78
CA SER A 45 -5.49 11.95 -5.25
C SER A 45 -6.64 10.98 -5.54
N LEU A 46 -7.85 11.53 -5.74
CA LEU A 46 -9.00 10.73 -6.17
C LEU A 46 -8.74 10.02 -7.50
N ASP A 47 -8.08 10.71 -8.43
CA ASP A 47 -7.73 10.14 -9.73
C ASP A 47 -6.71 9.01 -9.59
N ASP A 48 -5.78 9.12 -8.64
CA ASP A 48 -4.83 8.04 -8.35
C ASP A 48 -5.55 6.80 -7.80
N LEU A 49 -6.50 7.00 -6.87
CA LEU A 49 -7.29 5.91 -6.31
C LEU A 49 -8.11 5.19 -7.38
N PHE A 50 -8.67 5.90 -8.36
CA PHE A 50 -9.39 5.29 -9.48
C PHE A 50 -8.47 4.50 -10.40
N LYS A 51 -7.29 5.05 -10.75
CA LYS A 51 -6.29 4.32 -11.54
C LYS A 51 -5.82 3.05 -10.83
N ILE A 52 -5.63 3.10 -9.51
CA ILE A 52 -5.29 1.93 -8.69
C ILE A 52 -6.42 0.91 -8.74
N GLU A 53 -7.67 1.32 -8.53
CA GLU A 53 -8.84 0.43 -8.56
C GLU A 53 -8.96 -0.29 -9.91
N ASP A 54 -8.85 0.45 -11.02
CA ASP A 54 -8.93 -0.10 -12.38
C ASP A 54 -7.78 -1.06 -12.67
N TYR A 55 -6.55 -0.70 -12.27
CA TYR A 55 -5.38 -1.57 -12.37
C TYR A 55 -5.58 -2.90 -11.62
N LEU A 56 -6.06 -2.84 -10.38
CA LEU A 56 -6.28 -4.03 -9.55
C LEU A 56 -7.43 -4.90 -10.09
N LEU A 57 -8.49 -4.28 -10.59
CA LEU A 57 -9.61 -4.98 -11.20
C LEU A 57 -9.16 -5.82 -12.40
N ASN A 58 -8.32 -5.26 -13.27
CA ASN A 58 -7.76 -5.96 -14.43
C ASN A 58 -6.90 -7.18 -14.02
N LEU A 59 -6.31 -7.14 -12.83
CA LEU A 59 -5.52 -8.23 -12.25
C LEU A 59 -6.36 -9.19 -11.38
N LYS A 60 -7.68 -9.02 -11.33
CA LYS A 60 -8.62 -9.78 -10.49
C LYS A 60 -8.23 -9.71 -8.99
N VAL A 61 -7.85 -8.53 -8.54
CA VAL A 61 -7.52 -8.21 -7.15
C VAL A 61 -8.59 -7.27 -6.61
N ASP A 62 -9.10 -7.57 -5.43
CA ASP A 62 -10.10 -6.71 -4.80
C ASP A 62 -9.48 -5.41 -4.30
N PHE A 63 -10.23 -4.32 -4.42
CA PHE A 63 -9.87 -3.02 -3.85
C PHE A 63 -10.91 -2.52 -2.85
N GLN A 64 -10.44 -2.10 -1.67
CA GLN A 64 -11.28 -1.55 -0.61
C GLN A 64 -10.70 -0.22 -0.09
N LEU A 65 -11.49 0.84 -0.18
CA LEU A 65 -11.15 2.17 0.36
C LEU A 65 -11.77 2.36 1.75
N GLY A 66 -10.93 2.42 2.78
CA GLY A 66 -11.30 2.72 4.16
C GLY A 66 -11.39 4.21 4.45
N GLU A 67 -11.88 4.58 5.63
CA GLU A 67 -11.87 5.97 6.09
C GLU A 67 -10.47 6.41 6.52
N GLY A 68 -10.19 7.72 6.49
CA GLY A 68 -8.88 8.26 6.90
C GLY A 68 -8.50 8.08 8.39
N LYS A 69 -9.41 7.61 9.25
CA LYS A 69 -9.16 7.37 10.68
C LYS A 69 -9.98 6.20 11.22
N GLY A 70 -9.64 5.75 12.43
CA GLY A 70 -10.37 4.72 13.17
C GLY A 70 -10.11 3.29 12.69
N VAL A 71 -10.68 2.33 13.39
CA VAL A 71 -10.62 0.91 13.02
C VAL A 71 -11.57 0.66 11.86
N PHE A 72 -11.14 -0.17 10.90
CA PHE A 72 -11.91 -0.45 9.69
C PHE A 72 -11.88 -1.94 9.34
N GLU A 73 -13.04 -2.56 9.19
CA GLU A 73 -13.14 -3.98 8.83
C GLU A 73 -12.76 -4.23 7.36
N VAL A 74 -11.90 -5.23 7.13
CA VAL A 74 -11.54 -5.73 5.81
C VAL A 74 -12.59 -6.75 5.37
N LYS A 75 -13.41 -6.40 4.39
CA LYS A 75 -14.59 -7.19 4.01
C LYS A 75 -14.17 -8.55 3.45
N GLY A 76 -14.78 -9.63 3.93
CA GLY A 76 -14.55 -10.97 3.40
C GLY A 76 -13.22 -11.61 3.78
N TYR A 77 -12.48 -11.03 4.73
CA TYR A 77 -11.28 -11.63 5.29
C TYR A 77 -11.44 -11.82 6.80
N PHE A 78 -11.04 -13.00 7.28
CA PHE A 78 -11.19 -13.40 8.68
C PHE A 78 -9.87 -13.97 9.20
N THR A 79 -9.62 -13.75 10.49
CA THR A 79 -8.52 -14.37 11.22
C THR A 79 -8.76 -15.88 11.39
N LYS A 80 -7.75 -16.63 11.87
CA LYS A 80 -7.90 -18.06 12.18
C LYS A 80 -9.01 -18.35 13.20
N ASN A 81 -9.34 -17.37 14.04
CA ASN A 81 -10.39 -17.48 15.06
C ASN A 81 -11.75 -16.96 14.55
N SER A 82 -11.92 -16.82 13.23
CA SER A 82 -13.15 -16.33 12.58
C SER A 82 -13.53 -14.88 12.91
N ASN A 83 -12.67 -14.13 13.61
CA ASN A 83 -12.88 -12.69 13.80
C ASN A 83 -12.59 -11.94 12.49
N PRO A 84 -13.35 -10.89 12.13
CA PRO A 84 -13.04 -10.04 10.99
C PRO A 84 -11.62 -9.49 11.05
N VAL A 85 -10.92 -9.48 9.91
CA VAL A 85 -9.64 -8.76 9.82
C VAL A 85 -9.93 -7.26 9.84
N VAL A 86 -9.12 -6.50 10.56
CA VAL A 86 -9.26 -5.05 10.68
C VAL A 86 -8.00 -4.32 10.24
N LEU A 87 -8.17 -3.17 9.61
CA LEU A 87 -7.12 -2.18 9.41
C LEU A 87 -7.09 -1.25 10.63
N GLU A 88 -6.01 -1.35 11.41
CA GLU A 88 -5.81 -0.55 12.61
C GLU A 88 -5.63 0.95 12.32
N PRO A 89 -5.91 1.86 13.27
CA PRO A 89 -5.86 3.31 13.04
C PRO A 89 -4.50 3.83 12.56
N HIS A 90 -3.41 3.16 12.91
CA HIS A 90 -2.04 3.57 12.56
C HIS A 90 -1.56 3.04 11.20
N ASN A 91 -2.32 2.11 10.59
CA ASN A 91 -2.04 1.52 9.29
C ASN A 91 -2.83 2.26 8.20
N ALA A 92 -2.13 2.84 7.23
CA ALA A 92 -2.76 3.55 6.12
C ALA A 92 -3.13 2.64 4.94
N ALA A 93 -2.47 1.48 4.84
CA ALA A 93 -2.62 0.52 3.77
C ALA A 93 -2.46 -0.91 4.29
N MET A 94 -2.93 -1.89 3.52
CA MET A 94 -2.72 -3.31 3.77
C MET A 94 -2.92 -4.12 2.48
N PHE A 95 -1.98 -5.01 2.20
CA PHE A 95 -2.16 -6.14 1.30
C PHE A 95 -2.54 -7.39 2.09
N ILE A 96 -3.52 -8.14 1.60
CA ILE A 96 -3.94 -9.40 2.22
C ILE A 96 -4.28 -10.46 1.18
N THR A 97 -4.02 -11.72 1.52
CA THR A 97 -4.45 -12.91 0.77
C THR A 97 -4.86 -14.03 1.71
N ASP A 98 -5.88 -14.80 1.31
CA ASP A 98 -6.35 -16.01 2.00
C ASP A 98 -5.81 -17.30 1.32
N GLY A 99 -4.86 -17.15 0.38
CA GLY A 99 -4.36 -18.24 -0.45
C GLY A 99 -5.20 -18.51 -1.72
N LYS A 100 -6.36 -17.86 -1.87
CA LYS A 100 -7.25 -17.97 -3.05
C LYS A 100 -7.50 -16.62 -3.70
N ASN A 101 -7.82 -15.60 -2.92
CA ASN A 101 -8.10 -14.24 -3.30
C ASN A 101 -7.00 -13.30 -2.78
N MET A 102 -6.92 -12.12 -3.38
CA MET A 102 -6.01 -11.05 -2.96
C MET A 102 -6.79 -9.76 -2.84
N LYS A 103 -6.38 -8.89 -1.93
CA LYS A 103 -6.99 -7.58 -1.74
C LYS A 103 -5.94 -6.55 -1.33
N ILE A 104 -6.06 -5.35 -1.89
CA ILE A 104 -5.38 -4.15 -1.38
C ILE A 104 -6.42 -3.24 -0.73
N ILE A 105 -6.10 -2.79 0.47
CA ILE A 105 -6.89 -1.86 1.25
C ILE A 105 -6.07 -0.59 1.41
N LEU A 106 -6.68 0.56 1.11
CA LEU A 106 -6.09 1.89 1.31
C LEU A 106 -7.04 2.76 2.15
N ARG A 107 -6.49 3.68 2.94
CA ARG A 107 -7.25 4.80 3.52
C ARG A 107 -7.33 5.96 2.53
N GLU A 108 -8.30 6.83 2.74
CA GLU A 108 -8.48 8.07 1.94
C GLU A 108 -7.25 8.98 1.94
N ASN A 109 -6.46 8.95 3.00
CA ASN A 109 -5.23 9.73 3.17
C ASN A 109 -3.96 8.90 2.99
N ALA A 110 -4.06 7.71 2.38
CA ALA A 110 -2.90 6.91 2.06
C ALA A 110 -2.00 7.64 1.06
N THR A 111 -0.70 7.43 1.20
CA THR A 111 0.33 8.02 0.36
C THR A 111 0.77 7.07 -0.75
N ILE A 112 1.46 7.61 -1.76
CA ILE A 112 2.15 6.80 -2.77
C ILE A 112 3.12 5.80 -2.13
N TYR A 113 3.81 6.20 -1.06
CA TYR A 113 4.72 5.32 -0.34
C TYR A 113 4.01 4.11 0.27
N GLU A 114 2.89 4.35 0.97
CA GLU A 114 2.11 3.28 1.60
C GLU A 114 1.49 2.35 0.54
N PHE A 115 0.99 2.90 -0.57
CA PHE A 115 0.54 2.06 -1.68
C PHE A 115 1.68 1.27 -2.33
N LEU A 116 2.85 1.88 -2.57
CA LEU A 116 4.00 1.20 -3.15
C LEU A 116 4.45 0.03 -2.26
N HIS A 117 4.44 0.20 -0.93
CA HIS A 117 4.73 -0.87 0.03
C HIS A 117 3.80 -2.07 -0.17
N GLU A 118 2.49 -1.86 -0.16
CA GLU A 118 1.51 -2.95 -0.36
C GLU A 118 1.56 -3.54 -1.76
N LEU A 119 1.87 -2.72 -2.76
CA LEU A 119 2.04 -3.17 -4.15
C LEU A 119 3.21 -4.16 -4.25
N MET A 120 4.29 -3.98 -3.47
CA MET A 120 5.41 -4.92 -3.47
C MET A 120 5.03 -6.25 -2.82
N HIS A 121 4.27 -6.23 -1.73
CA HIS A 121 3.70 -7.46 -1.17
C HIS A 121 2.81 -8.20 -2.18
N PHE A 122 1.96 -7.45 -2.88
CA PHE A 122 1.14 -8.00 -3.95
C PHE A 122 1.98 -8.66 -5.04
N ARG A 123 3.03 -8.01 -5.54
CA ARG A 123 3.88 -8.57 -6.60
C ARG A 123 4.69 -9.78 -6.13
N ASP A 124 5.21 -9.77 -4.91
CA ASP A 124 5.85 -10.96 -4.33
C ASP A 124 4.87 -12.14 -4.28
N CYS A 125 3.63 -11.87 -3.88
CA CYS A 125 2.56 -12.85 -3.85
C CYS A 125 2.20 -13.39 -5.26
N GLN A 126 2.16 -12.53 -6.27
CA GLN A 126 1.97 -12.96 -7.66
C GLN A 126 3.12 -13.83 -8.16
N ASN A 127 4.36 -13.44 -7.88
CA ASN A 127 5.55 -14.13 -8.36
C ASN A 127 5.73 -15.51 -7.71
N LEU A 128 5.47 -15.64 -6.41
CA LEU A 128 5.61 -16.90 -5.67
C LEU A 128 4.38 -17.80 -5.77
N GLY A 129 3.22 -17.21 -6.03
CA GLY A 129 1.91 -17.85 -5.86
C GLY A 129 1.36 -17.69 -4.43
N LYS A 130 0.03 -17.51 -4.34
CA LYS A 130 -0.70 -17.12 -3.13
C LYS A 130 -0.43 -18.03 -1.92
N THR A 131 -0.45 -19.35 -2.12
CA THR A 131 -0.21 -20.32 -1.04
C THR A 131 1.22 -20.29 -0.53
N THR A 132 2.19 -20.16 -1.43
CA THR A 132 3.62 -20.07 -1.09
C THR A 132 3.90 -18.78 -0.33
N TYR A 133 3.38 -17.65 -0.81
CA TYR A 133 3.47 -16.37 -0.14
C TYR A 133 2.87 -16.43 1.27
N LEU A 134 1.70 -17.05 1.44
CA LEU A 134 1.06 -17.18 2.75
C LEU A 134 1.87 -18.01 3.76
N LYS A 135 2.74 -18.91 3.28
CA LYS A 135 3.66 -19.71 4.12
C LYS A 135 4.99 -19.00 4.39
N LYS A 136 5.41 -18.06 3.54
CA LYS A 136 6.65 -17.27 3.71
C LYS A 136 6.62 -16.54 5.05
N ALA A 137 7.72 -16.53 5.81
CA ALA A 137 7.75 -15.84 7.09
C ALA A 137 7.53 -14.33 6.90
N LEU A 138 6.86 -13.67 7.86
CA LEU A 138 6.55 -12.25 7.76
C LEU A 138 7.81 -11.42 7.48
N VAL A 139 8.88 -11.68 8.24
CA VAL A 139 10.17 -11.00 8.08
C VAL A 139 10.74 -11.09 6.66
N ASP A 140 10.57 -12.22 5.98
CA ASP A 140 11.09 -12.42 4.62
C ASP A 140 10.23 -11.68 3.59
N ARG A 141 8.93 -11.51 3.87
CA ARG A 141 8.04 -10.66 3.05
C ARG A 141 8.44 -9.19 3.19
N GLU A 142 8.68 -8.75 4.42
CA GLU A 142 9.10 -7.38 4.71
C GLU A 142 10.48 -7.07 4.15
N LYS A 143 11.40 -8.04 4.18
CA LYS A 143 12.72 -7.90 3.55
C LYS A 143 12.59 -7.71 2.04
N TYR A 144 11.74 -8.49 1.38
CA TYR A 144 11.46 -8.29 -0.05
C TYR A 144 10.95 -6.87 -0.34
N VAL A 145 10.00 -6.38 0.46
CA VAL A 145 9.46 -5.02 0.29
C VAL A 145 10.54 -3.97 0.54
N TYR A 146 11.36 -4.12 1.57
CA TYR A 146 12.49 -3.23 1.86
C TYR A 146 13.47 -3.14 0.70
N ASP A 147 13.88 -4.29 0.14
CA ASP A 147 14.80 -4.34 -1.00
C ASP A 147 14.21 -3.61 -2.22
N LYS A 148 12.91 -3.77 -2.46
CA LYS A 148 12.19 -3.03 -3.50
C LYS A 148 12.06 -1.53 -3.20
N MET A 149 11.93 -1.11 -1.95
CA MET A 149 11.96 0.31 -1.60
C MET A 149 13.34 0.93 -1.90
N ILE A 150 14.43 0.19 -1.70
CA ILE A 150 15.79 0.64 -2.06
C ILE A 150 15.92 0.76 -3.58
N GLU A 151 15.52 -0.29 -4.32
CA GLU A 151 15.53 -0.31 -5.79
C GLU A 151 14.76 0.90 -6.37
N TYR A 152 13.63 1.22 -5.75
CA TYR A 152 12.72 2.29 -6.15
C TYR A 152 12.91 3.60 -5.37
N SER A 153 14.05 3.76 -4.70
CA SER A 153 14.38 4.93 -3.86
C SER A 153 14.28 6.28 -4.58
N LYS A 154 14.37 6.30 -5.91
CA LYS A 154 14.15 7.51 -6.73
C LYS A 154 12.73 8.09 -6.59
N TYR A 155 11.75 7.27 -6.22
CA TYR A 155 10.36 7.67 -5.97
C TYR A 155 10.10 7.98 -4.48
N LEU A 156 11.10 7.84 -3.61
CA LEU A 156 10.92 8.00 -2.18
C LEU A 156 11.66 9.22 -1.67
N ASN A 157 11.10 9.85 -0.65
CA ASN A 157 11.74 10.92 0.10
C ASN A 157 12.56 10.36 1.27
N ARG A 158 13.37 11.22 1.88
CA ARG A 158 14.26 10.84 2.99
C ARG A 158 13.54 10.17 4.17
N LYS A 159 12.37 10.67 4.57
CA LYS A 159 11.62 10.14 5.72
C LYS A 159 11.01 8.77 5.40
N GLU A 160 10.56 8.56 4.17
CA GLU A 160 10.02 7.26 3.72
C GLU A 160 11.11 6.19 3.68
N LEU A 161 12.29 6.52 3.16
CA LEU A 161 13.45 5.61 3.16
C LEU A 161 13.94 5.31 4.57
N LYS A 162 14.01 6.33 5.44
CA LYS A 162 14.35 6.11 6.84
C LYS A 162 13.31 5.24 7.56
N HIS A 163 12.03 5.44 7.26
CA HIS A 163 10.97 4.59 7.78
C HIS A 163 11.13 3.14 7.30
N ALA A 164 11.39 2.90 6.01
CA ALA A 164 11.61 1.56 5.47
C ALA A 164 12.77 0.85 6.17
N GLU A 165 13.91 1.52 6.36
CA GLU A 165 15.07 0.99 7.10
C GLU A 165 14.73 0.66 8.55
N ASN A 166 14.06 1.57 9.26
CA ASN A 166 13.65 1.31 10.64
C ASN A 166 12.66 0.15 10.73
N TYR A 167 11.74 0.03 9.78
CA TYR A 167 10.66 -0.95 9.80
C TYR A 167 11.19 -2.39 9.68
N ILE A 168 12.08 -2.67 8.72
CA ILE A 168 12.69 -4.00 8.61
C ILE A 168 13.54 -4.35 9.83
N ASN A 169 14.27 -3.38 10.37
CA ASN A 169 15.09 -3.59 11.56
C ASN A 169 14.26 -3.91 12.81
N ILE A 170 13.08 -3.28 12.97
CA ILE A 170 12.12 -3.65 14.04
C ILE A 170 11.68 -5.11 13.88
N HIS A 171 11.44 -5.58 12.66
CA HIS A 171 11.08 -6.98 12.42
C HIS A 171 12.25 -7.94 12.73
N TYR A 172 13.48 -7.56 12.37
CA TYR A 172 14.69 -8.35 12.70
C TYR A 172 14.91 -8.45 14.20
N GLU A 173 14.76 -7.35 14.93
CA GLU A 173 14.86 -7.30 16.38
C GLU A 173 13.80 -8.20 17.05
N ARG A 174 12.53 -8.11 16.62
CA ARG A 174 11.42 -8.90 17.16
C ARG A 174 11.60 -10.41 17.05
N ILE A 175 12.31 -10.87 16.02
CA ILE A 175 12.57 -12.31 15.81
C ILE A 175 13.97 -12.73 16.29
N GLY A 176 14.78 -11.82 16.82
CA GLY A 176 16.15 -12.10 17.21
C GLY A 176 17.04 -12.55 16.05
N LYS A 177 16.92 -11.90 14.88
CA LYS A 177 17.70 -12.27 13.68
C LYS A 177 19.19 -12.00 13.90
N THR A 178 20.02 -13.03 13.80
CA THR A 178 21.48 -12.94 13.90
C THR A 178 22.20 -13.35 12.62
N ASP A 179 23.43 -12.87 12.45
CA ASP A 179 24.37 -13.37 11.45
C ASP A 179 24.94 -14.75 11.86
N ASN A 180 25.84 -15.29 11.04
CA ASN A 180 26.47 -16.60 11.29
C ASN A 180 27.41 -16.61 12.52
N LEU A 181 27.71 -15.44 13.08
CA LEU A 181 28.56 -15.26 14.26
C LEU A 181 27.74 -14.95 15.52
N GLY A 182 26.40 -14.88 15.41
CA GLY A 182 25.49 -14.57 16.50
C GLY A 182 25.29 -13.06 16.74
N ASN A 183 25.79 -12.18 15.89
CA ASN A 183 25.57 -10.74 16.01
C ASN A 183 24.19 -10.35 15.47
N PRO A 184 23.47 -9.39 16.09
CA PRO A 184 22.21 -8.89 15.55
C PRO A 184 22.37 -8.36 14.11
N VAL A 185 21.53 -8.83 13.19
CA VAL A 185 21.50 -8.31 11.83
C VAL A 185 20.86 -6.94 11.84
N LYS A 186 21.47 -6.00 11.12
CA LYS A 186 20.93 -4.66 10.90
C LYS A 186 21.06 -4.25 9.45
N GLU A 187 19.94 -3.91 8.85
CA GLU A 187 19.89 -3.31 7.52
C GLU A 187 20.28 -1.84 7.61
N THR A 188 21.07 -1.40 6.64
CA THR A 188 21.45 0.01 6.47
C THR A 188 21.27 0.40 5.02
N LEU A 189 20.74 1.60 4.78
CA LEU A 189 20.58 2.11 3.43
C LEU A 189 21.94 2.20 2.72
N PRO A 190 22.06 1.76 1.45
CA PRO A 190 23.33 1.75 0.72
C PRO A 190 23.75 3.14 0.21
N PHE A 191 23.08 4.21 0.66
CA PHE A 191 23.32 5.59 0.26
C PHE A 191 23.10 6.53 1.43
N LYS A 192 23.70 7.72 1.37
CA LYS A 192 23.50 8.74 2.40
C LYS A 192 22.11 9.34 2.25
N LEU A 193 21.34 9.32 3.33
CA LEU A 193 20.00 9.94 3.37
C LEU A 193 20.04 11.43 3.04
N ASP A 194 21.16 12.10 3.30
CA ASP A 194 21.34 13.52 3.00
C ASP A 194 21.30 13.84 1.50
N ASP A 195 21.67 12.88 0.66
CA ASP A 195 21.62 12.99 -0.80
C ASP A 195 20.19 12.84 -1.34
N ILE A 196 19.26 12.35 -0.51
CA ILE A 196 17.85 12.22 -0.86
C ILE A 196 17.09 13.50 -0.51
N PRO A 197 16.29 14.05 -1.43
CA PRO A 197 15.53 15.26 -1.17
C PRO A 197 14.53 15.07 -0.02
N LYS A 198 14.41 16.11 0.83
CA LYS A 198 13.40 16.15 1.91
C LYS A 198 11.97 16.10 1.39
N LYS A 199 11.76 16.59 0.17
CA LYS A 199 10.47 16.66 -0.54
C LYS A 199 10.72 16.28 -2.00
N ARG A 200 10.09 15.22 -2.50
CA ARG A 200 10.14 14.86 -3.93
C ARG A 200 9.17 15.73 -4.73
N GLN A 201 9.43 15.82 -6.04
CA GLN A 201 8.44 16.31 -7.02
C GLN A 201 7.25 15.37 -7.06
N GLU A 202 6.13 15.85 -7.61
CA GLU A 202 4.92 15.06 -7.81
C GLU A 202 5.25 13.77 -8.60
N ILE A 203 4.89 12.63 -8.03
CA ILE A 203 5.06 11.32 -8.62
C ILE A 203 3.76 10.94 -9.31
N ASN A 204 3.87 10.56 -10.57
CA ASN A 204 2.73 10.06 -11.33
C ASN A 204 2.47 8.59 -10.94
N ILE A 205 1.26 8.29 -10.47
CA ILE A 205 0.88 6.93 -10.04
C ILE A 205 1.11 5.86 -11.12
N ASN A 206 1.00 6.20 -12.41
CA ASN A 206 1.23 5.24 -13.49
C ASN A 206 2.70 4.77 -13.52
N GLN A 207 3.64 5.60 -13.10
CA GLN A 207 5.04 5.19 -12.96
C GLN A 207 5.19 4.11 -11.89
N ILE A 208 4.43 4.21 -10.79
CA ILE A 208 4.42 3.26 -9.68
C ILE A 208 3.76 1.93 -10.09
N LEU A 209 2.61 2.01 -10.75
CA LEU A 209 1.87 0.83 -11.24
C LEU A 209 2.70 0.00 -12.22
N ASN A 210 3.54 0.65 -13.04
CA ASN A 210 4.37 0.02 -14.07
C ASN A 210 5.72 -0.54 -13.56
N LEU A 211 6.03 -0.39 -12.27
CA LEU A 211 7.22 -1.02 -11.68
C LEU A 211 7.13 -2.56 -11.76
N LYS A 212 8.22 -3.30 -11.52
CA LYS A 212 8.25 -4.77 -11.54
C LYS A 212 8.63 -5.39 -10.20
#